data_AF-Q08T76-F1
#
_entry.id   AF-Q08T76-F1
#
_cell.length_a   1.000
_cell.length_b   1.000
_cell.length_c   1.000
_cell.angle_alpha   90.00
_cell.angle_beta   90.00
_cell.angle_gamma   90.00
#
_symmetry.space_group_name_H-M   'P 1'
#
loop_
_entity.id
_entity.type
_entity.pdbx_description
1 polymer ?
#
loop_
_entity_poly.entity_id
_entity_poly.type
_entity_poly.pdbx_seq_one_letter_code
_entity_poly.pdbx_strand_id
1 'polypeptide(L)'
;MLERLNTIRWSEFTDSSGSNGAEIPALIHRVTSGAAAERKAAVNSLRERLWKQGQVFEATAHAVPFLLELLPGSLVEAELCLLLGLIAESTSYGPPESAALADASFAAVRAGLPVYLELMGRPGKTQAQTDALVYLVFHLHEDREAIIPLLRPLMAPTLEWMIDIGLSPPAPTSETRSAYGLLGAQALNTIET
;
A
#
# COMPACT_ATOMS: atom_id res chain seq x y z
N MET A 1 20.07 -3.77 -4.79
CA MET A 1 18.68 -3.48 -5.23
C MET A 1 18.19 -2.13 -4.71
N LEU A 2 18.16 -1.88 -3.39
CA LEU A 2 18.06 -0.53 -2.80
C LEU A 2 19.17 0.45 -3.22
N GLU A 3 20.20 -0.01 -3.92
CA GLU A 3 21.32 0.77 -4.48
C GLU A 3 20.85 1.99 -5.29
N ARG A 4 19.66 1.92 -5.90
CA ARG A 4 19.11 3.02 -6.68
C ARG A 4 18.50 4.13 -5.82
N LEU A 5 18.30 3.93 -4.50
CA LEU A 5 17.82 4.99 -3.60
C LEU A 5 18.71 6.23 -3.71
N ASN A 6 20.03 6.07 -3.75
CA ASN A 6 20.97 7.19 -3.80
C ASN A 6 21.06 7.87 -5.17
N THR A 7 20.41 7.33 -6.20
CA THR A 7 20.40 7.91 -7.56
C THR A 7 19.28 8.93 -7.76
N ILE A 8 18.27 8.90 -6.89
CA ILE A 8 17.13 9.81 -6.92
C ILE A 8 17.46 11.04 -6.08
N ARG A 9 17.18 12.23 -6.61
CA ARG A 9 17.36 13.49 -5.89
C ARG A 9 16.15 13.78 -4.99
N TRP A 10 16.03 13.01 -3.91
CA TRP A 10 14.89 13.10 -2.99
C TRP A 10 14.65 14.50 -2.41
N SER A 11 15.69 15.32 -2.32
CA SER A 11 15.60 16.70 -1.87
C SER A 11 14.83 17.61 -2.83
N GLU A 12 14.59 17.19 -4.08
CA GLU A 12 13.78 17.93 -5.06
C GLU A 12 12.28 17.67 -4.88
N PHE A 13 11.87 16.65 -4.10
CA PHE A 13 10.48 16.31 -3.88
C PHE A 13 9.95 16.88 -2.56
N THR A 14 8.71 17.38 -2.61
CA THR A 14 7.97 17.83 -1.44
C THR A 14 7.22 16.66 -0.80
N ASP A 15 7.32 16.53 0.53
CA ASP A 15 6.55 15.57 1.31
C ASP A 15 5.32 16.20 2.00
N SER A 16 4.58 15.38 2.75
CA SER A 16 3.35 15.80 3.46
C SER A 16 3.51 16.92 4.50
N SER A 17 4.74 17.23 4.89
CA SER A 17 5.08 18.29 5.85
C SER A 17 5.50 19.59 5.15
N GLY A 18 5.59 19.60 3.82
CA GLY A 18 6.21 20.67 3.06
C GLY A 18 7.74 20.66 3.16
N SER A 19 8.32 19.61 3.75
CA SER A 19 9.76 19.40 3.81
C SER A 19 10.22 18.63 2.58
N ASN A 20 11.52 18.68 2.30
CA ASN A 20 12.07 17.89 1.20
C ASN A 20 12.14 16.40 1.56
N GLY A 21 12.05 15.52 0.56
CA GLY A 21 12.02 14.07 0.73
C GLY A 21 13.33 13.42 1.17
N ALA A 22 14.36 14.18 1.58
CA ALA A 22 15.71 13.66 1.84
C ALA A 22 15.79 12.60 2.95
N GLU A 23 14.79 12.53 3.83
CA GLU A 23 14.72 11.50 4.89
C GLU A 23 14.19 10.15 4.40
N ILE A 24 13.49 10.10 3.28
CA ILE A 24 12.82 8.89 2.77
C ILE A 24 13.80 7.72 2.59
N PRO A 25 14.99 7.89 1.99
CA PRO A 25 15.96 6.80 1.87
C PRO A 25 16.40 6.22 3.21
N ALA A 26 16.64 7.09 4.20
CA ALA A 26 17.05 6.66 5.53
C ALA A 26 15.94 5.88 6.23
N LEU A 27 14.68 6.29 6.06
CA LEU A 27 13.53 5.56 6.58
C LEU A 27 13.39 4.18 5.90
N ILE A 28 13.51 4.10 4.57
CA ILE A 28 13.47 2.83 3.83
C ILE A 28 14.56 1.86 4.33
N HIS A 29 15.78 2.35 4.59
CA HIS A 29 16.83 1.52 5.19
C HIS A 29 16.49 1.07 6.62
N ARG A 30 15.86 1.92 7.43
CA ARG A 30 15.48 1.58 8.81
C ARG A 30 14.37 0.53 8.90
N VAL A 31 13.58 0.34 7.84
CA VAL A 31 12.60 -0.77 7.75
C VAL A 31 13.29 -2.14 7.88
N THR A 32 14.57 -2.27 7.51
CA THR A 32 15.33 -3.52 7.67
C THR A 32 16.12 -3.60 8.97
N SER A 33 15.91 -2.69 9.92
CA SER A 33 16.62 -2.71 11.21
C SER A 33 16.37 -4.02 11.96
N GLY A 34 17.37 -4.50 12.71
CA GLY A 34 17.21 -5.64 13.62
C GLY A 34 16.22 -5.35 14.76
N ALA A 35 16.05 -4.09 15.14
CA ALA A 35 15.16 -3.67 16.22
C ALA A 35 13.72 -3.51 15.74
N ALA A 36 12.78 -4.26 16.32
CA ALA A 36 11.36 -4.22 15.94
C ALA A 36 10.72 -2.83 16.08
N ALA A 37 11.03 -2.13 17.16
CA ALA A 37 10.54 -0.77 17.40
C ALA A 37 11.02 0.22 16.32
N GLU A 38 12.26 0.07 15.84
CA GLU A 38 12.79 0.93 14.77
C GLU A 38 12.12 0.66 13.43
N ARG A 39 11.87 -0.61 13.09
CA ARG A 39 11.15 -0.96 11.86
C ARG A 39 9.75 -0.36 11.84
N LYS A 40 8.99 -0.56 12.93
CA LYS A 40 7.62 -0.05 13.04
C LYS A 40 7.59 1.48 13.00
N ALA A 41 8.50 2.14 13.71
CA ALA A 41 8.65 3.59 13.64
C ALA A 41 8.98 4.08 12.23
N ALA A 42 9.88 3.38 11.52
CA ALA A 42 10.25 3.72 10.14
C ALA A 42 9.06 3.61 9.18
N VAL A 43 8.27 2.53 9.26
CA VAL A 43 7.07 2.39 8.42
C VAL A 43 6.02 3.45 8.75
N ASN A 44 5.82 3.77 10.04
CA ASN A 44 4.89 4.85 10.43
C ASN A 44 5.33 6.21 9.88
N SER A 45 6.62 6.55 9.97
CA SER A 45 7.16 7.78 9.39
C SER A 45 7.07 7.78 7.86
N LEU A 46 7.29 6.64 7.19
CA LEU A 46 7.07 6.52 5.75
C LEU A 46 5.62 6.75 5.38
N ARG A 47 4.69 6.16 6.14
CA ARG A 47 3.25 6.41 5.95
C ARG A 47 2.97 7.89 6.02
N GLU A 48 3.33 8.56 7.10
CA GLU A 48 3.08 9.99 7.29
C GLU A 48 3.67 10.87 6.18
N ARG A 49 4.79 10.47 5.56
CA ARG A 49 5.46 11.23 4.50
C ARG A 49 4.94 10.96 3.10
N LEU A 50 4.61 9.71 2.80
CA LEU A 50 4.19 9.25 1.47
C LEU A 50 2.67 9.28 1.29
N TRP A 51 1.92 9.26 2.39
CA TRP A 51 0.47 9.28 2.37
C TRP A 51 -0.11 9.98 3.61
N LYS A 52 -1.03 10.92 3.41
CA LYS A 52 -1.67 11.61 4.53
C LYS A 52 -3.09 11.97 4.17
N GLN A 53 -4.05 11.51 4.99
CA GLN A 53 -5.47 11.86 4.89
C GLN A 53 -6.03 11.65 3.47
N GLY A 54 -5.67 10.54 2.83
CA GLY A 54 -6.15 10.19 1.49
C GLY A 54 -5.39 10.84 0.32
N GLN A 55 -4.33 11.59 0.60
CA GLN A 55 -3.48 12.25 -0.39
C GLN A 55 -2.08 11.64 -0.43
N VAL A 56 -1.48 11.64 -1.62
CA VAL A 56 -0.09 11.25 -1.89
C VAL A 56 0.72 12.44 -2.36
N PHE A 57 2.04 12.30 -2.36
CA PHE A 57 2.99 13.39 -2.60
C PHE A 57 3.97 13.04 -3.72
N GLU A 58 4.76 14.01 -4.17
CA GLU A 58 5.71 13.83 -5.29
C GLU A 58 6.66 12.64 -5.10
N ALA A 59 7.11 12.42 -3.86
CA ALA A 59 8.02 11.32 -3.55
C ALA A 59 7.35 9.93 -3.54
N THR A 60 6.02 9.85 -3.51
CA THR A 60 5.28 8.59 -3.28
C THR A 60 5.52 7.57 -4.38
N ALA A 61 5.26 7.92 -5.64
CA ALA A 61 5.46 7.02 -6.76
C ALA A 61 6.94 6.56 -6.89
N HIS A 62 7.89 7.42 -6.52
CA HIS A 62 9.32 7.09 -6.53
C HIS A 62 9.74 6.16 -5.39
N ALA A 63 9.07 6.21 -4.24
CA ALA A 63 9.34 5.35 -3.10
C ALA A 63 8.78 3.93 -3.28
N VAL A 64 7.64 3.79 -3.96
CA VAL A 64 6.92 2.51 -4.10
C VAL A 64 7.82 1.36 -4.58
N PRO A 65 8.62 1.48 -5.66
CA PRO A 65 9.47 0.38 -6.13
C PRO A 65 10.37 -0.21 -5.03
N PHE A 66 10.88 0.62 -4.12
CA PHE A 66 11.72 0.18 -3.01
C PHE A 66 10.91 -0.49 -1.89
N LEU A 67 9.68 -0.05 -1.65
CA LEU A 67 8.76 -0.74 -0.74
C LEU A 67 8.41 -2.14 -1.27
N LEU A 68 8.25 -2.29 -2.60
CA LEU A 68 8.03 -3.59 -3.24
C LEU A 68 9.24 -4.51 -3.11
N GLU A 69 10.45 -3.99 -3.24
CA GLU A 69 11.68 -4.76 -3.00
C GLU A 69 11.79 -5.26 -1.56
N LEU A 70 11.31 -4.47 -0.59
CA LEU A 70 11.35 -4.82 0.83
C LEU A 70 10.29 -5.83 1.23
N LEU A 71 9.15 -5.88 0.56
CA LEU A 71 7.99 -6.69 0.94
C LEU A 71 8.35 -8.18 1.19
N PRO A 72 8.97 -8.91 0.24
CA PRO A 72 9.23 -10.32 0.41
C PRO A 72 10.15 -10.61 1.61
N GLY A 73 9.59 -11.23 2.66
CA GLY A 73 10.38 -11.59 3.85
C GLY A 73 10.61 -10.45 4.83
N SER A 74 9.93 -9.31 4.66
CA SER A 74 9.93 -8.25 5.66
C SER A 74 9.32 -8.74 6.98
N LEU A 75 9.94 -8.33 8.09
CA LEU A 75 9.36 -8.51 9.43
C LEU A 75 8.22 -7.53 9.74
N VAL A 76 7.92 -6.61 8.80
CA VAL A 76 6.81 -5.65 8.84
C VAL A 76 6.01 -5.69 7.52
N GLU A 77 5.85 -6.90 6.97
CA GLU A 77 5.17 -7.14 5.69
C GLU A 77 3.72 -6.62 5.70
N ALA A 78 2.99 -6.83 6.80
CA ALA A 78 1.61 -6.37 6.94
C ALA A 78 1.54 -4.83 6.89
N GLU A 79 2.44 -4.12 7.59
CA GLU A 79 2.47 -2.66 7.60
C GLU A 79 2.85 -2.08 6.23
N LEU A 80 3.76 -2.74 5.50
CA LEU A 80 4.10 -2.34 4.13
C LEU A 80 2.94 -2.58 3.16
N CYS A 81 2.24 -3.70 3.27
CA CYS A 81 1.02 -3.98 2.48
C CYS A 81 -0.07 -2.93 2.76
N LEU A 82 -0.30 -2.59 4.04
CA LEU A 82 -1.25 -1.54 4.42
C LEU A 82 -0.86 -0.20 3.80
N LEU A 83 0.42 0.20 3.90
CA LEU A 83 0.90 1.45 3.31
C LEU A 83 0.68 1.49 1.78
N LEU A 84 1.01 0.41 1.08
CA LEU A 84 0.78 0.32 -0.36
C LEU A 84 -0.71 0.38 -0.72
N GLY A 85 -1.58 -0.23 0.10
CA GLY A 85 -3.03 -0.14 -0.06
C GLY A 85 -3.54 1.28 0.12
N LEU A 86 -3.05 2.01 1.13
CA LEU A 86 -3.40 3.42 1.37
C LEU A 86 -2.96 4.31 0.19
N ILE A 87 -1.77 4.03 -0.37
CA ILE A 87 -1.28 4.72 -1.57
C ILE A 87 -2.17 4.41 -2.78
N ALA A 88 -2.60 3.17 -2.98
CA ALA A 88 -3.51 2.79 -4.06
C ALA A 88 -4.93 3.35 -3.89
N GLU A 89 -5.39 3.52 -2.64
CA GLU A 89 -6.68 4.17 -2.32
C GLU A 89 -6.67 5.68 -2.62
N SER A 90 -5.47 6.28 -2.69
CA SER A 90 -5.35 7.73 -2.76
C SER A 90 -6.19 8.33 -3.88
N THR A 91 -6.85 9.43 -3.53
CA THR A 91 -7.87 10.02 -4.38
C THR A 91 -7.34 11.25 -5.09
N SER A 92 -7.82 11.48 -6.31
CA SER A 92 -7.49 12.66 -7.12
C SER A 92 -8.21 13.95 -6.63
N TYR A 93 -8.76 13.99 -5.41
CA TYR A 93 -9.44 15.18 -4.88
C TYR A 93 -8.43 16.31 -4.66
N GLY A 94 -8.51 17.35 -5.50
CA GLY A 94 -7.59 18.48 -5.43
C GLY A 94 -7.34 19.11 -6.80
N PRO A 95 -6.31 19.97 -6.92
CA PRO A 95 -5.86 20.47 -8.22
C PRO A 95 -5.40 19.31 -9.14
N PRO A 96 -5.30 19.54 -10.47
CA PRO A 96 -4.91 18.50 -11.44
C PRO A 96 -3.61 17.76 -11.11
N GLU A 97 -2.67 18.45 -10.45
CA GLU A 97 -1.42 17.85 -9.97
C GLU A 97 -1.65 16.72 -8.97
N SER A 98 -2.62 16.85 -8.05
CA SER A 98 -2.99 15.81 -7.11
C SER A 98 -3.54 14.56 -7.81
N ALA A 99 -4.26 14.75 -8.93
CA ALA A 99 -4.72 13.63 -9.75
C ALA A 99 -3.56 12.88 -10.41
N ALA A 100 -2.62 13.62 -11.02
CA ALA A 100 -1.44 13.03 -11.66
C ALA A 100 -0.56 12.26 -10.66
N LEU A 101 -0.40 12.79 -9.44
CA LEU A 101 0.33 12.10 -8.36
C LEU A 101 -0.38 10.82 -7.91
N ALA A 102 -1.70 10.84 -7.78
CA ALA A 102 -2.50 9.65 -7.45
C ALA A 102 -2.37 8.58 -8.55
N ASP A 103 -2.53 8.96 -9.82
CA ASP A 103 -2.41 8.04 -10.96
C ASP A 103 -1.01 7.42 -11.05
N ALA A 104 0.05 8.22 -10.91
CA ALA A 104 1.43 7.74 -10.91
C ALA A 104 1.72 6.79 -9.74
N SER A 105 1.19 7.11 -8.55
CA SER A 105 1.36 6.29 -7.35
C SER A 105 0.59 4.97 -7.45
N PHE A 106 -0.65 5.01 -7.94
CA PHE A 106 -1.46 3.82 -8.22
C PHE A 106 -0.76 2.91 -9.23
N ALA A 107 -0.28 3.46 -10.35
CA ALA A 107 0.45 2.70 -11.36
C ALA A 107 1.72 2.05 -10.78
N ALA A 108 2.46 2.77 -9.93
CA ALA A 108 3.63 2.22 -9.26
C ALA A 108 3.28 1.06 -8.30
N VAL A 109 2.18 1.17 -7.54
CA VAL A 109 1.70 0.09 -6.67
C VAL A 109 1.25 -1.10 -7.51
N ARG A 110 0.45 -0.86 -8.54
CA ARG A 110 -0.04 -1.90 -9.45
C ARG A 110 1.10 -2.68 -10.12
N ALA A 111 2.24 -2.05 -10.42
CA ALA A 111 3.41 -2.74 -10.95
C ALA A 111 3.94 -3.86 -10.03
N GLY A 112 3.61 -3.82 -8.73
CA GLY A 112 3.90 -4.86 -7.75
C GLY A 112 2.98 -6.08 -7.80
N LEU A 113 1.96 -6.12 -8.67
CA LEU A 113 0.99 -7.22 -8.74
C LEU A 113 1.62 -8.62 -8.69
N PRO A 114 2.68 -8.95 -9.47
CA PRO A 114 3.29 -10.28 -9.38
C PRO A 114 3.78 -10.65 -7.97
N VAL A 115 4.33 -9.68 -7.23
CA VAL A 115 4.78 -9.86 -5.84
C VAL A 115 3.59 -10.15 -4.93
N TYR A 116 2.48 -9.43 -5.10
CA TYR A 116 1.28 -9.60 -4.28
C TYR A 116 0.63 -10.96 -4.50
N LEU A 117 0.57 -11.42 -5.76
CA LEU A 117 0.05 -12.75 -6.09
C LEU A 117 0.90 -13.87 -5.48
N GLU A 118 2.23 -13.71 -5.50
CA GLU A 118 3.16 -14.64 -4.82
C GLU A 118 2.90 -14.69 -3.31
N LEU A 119 2.81 -13.52 -2.67
CA LEU A 119 2.52 -13.42 -1.23
C LEU A 119 1.15 -14.02 -0.88
N MET A 120 0.12 -13.80 -1.71
CA MET A 120 -1.21 -14.38 -1.52
C MET A 120 -1.17 -15.91 -1.56
N GLY A 121 -0.36 -16.49 -2.46
CA GLY A 121 -0.17 -17.94 -2.55
C GLY A 121 0.64 -18.56 -1.40
N ARG A 122 1.38 -17.76 -0.62
CA ARG A 122 2.28 -18.28 0.44
C ARG A 122 1.50 -18.90 1.62
N PRO A 123 1.81 -20.13 2.06
CA PRO A 123 1.21 -20.69 3.27
C PRO A 123 1.72 -19.97 4.54
N GLY A 124 0.98 -20.10 5.66
CA GLY A 124 1.46 -19.66 6.98
C GLY A 124 1.45 -18.15 7.23
N LYS A 125 0.70 -17.38 6.44
CA LYS A 125 0.46 -15.95 6.72
C LYS A 125 -0.26 -15.77 8.05
N THR A 126 0.09 -14.72 8.78
CA THR A 126 -0.70 -14.24 9.91
C THR A 126 -2.01 -13.60 9.42
N GLN A 127 -2.96 -13.37 10.34
CA GLN A 127 -4.18 -12.66 10.01
C GLN A 127 -3.88 -11.22 9.53
N ALA A 128 -2.95 -10.53 10.19
CA ALA A 128 -2.53 -9.18 9.81
C ALA A 128 -1.96 -9.12 8.38
N GLN A 129 -1.13 -10.09 8.00
CA GLN A 129 -0.62 -10.20 6.62
C GLN A 129 -1.75 -10.45 5.63
N THR A 130 -2.69 -11.32 5.97
CA THR A 130 -3.84 -11.64 5.12
C THR A 130 -4.73 -10.41 4.92
N ASP A 131 -5.12 -9.73 6.00
CA ASP A 131 -6.01 -8.57 5.94
C ASP A 131 -5.38 -7.40 5.17
N ALA A 132 -4.11 -7.10 5.44
CA ALA A 132 -3.40 -6.02 4.75
C ALA A 132 -3.22 -6.31 3.26
N LEU A 133 -2.93 -7.57 2.90
CA LEU A 133 -2.77 -7.98 1.51
C LEU A 133 -4.11 -7.96 0.76
N VAL A 134 -5.19 -8.44 1.41
CA VAL A 134 -6.56 -8.34 0.87
C VAL A 134 -6.91 -6.88 0.62
N TYR A 135 -6.72 -5.99 1.60
CA TYR A 135 -6.97 -4.56 1.45
C TYR A 135 -6.20 -3.95 0.28
N LEU A 136 -4.89 -4.25 0.14
CA LEU A 136 -4.07 -3.78 -0.97
C LEU A 136 -4.61 -4.24 -2.33
N VAL A 137 -4.79 -5.54 -2.54
CA VAL A 137 -5.19 -6.06 -3.86
C VAL A 137 -6.62 -5.69 -4.23
N PHE A 138 -7.45 -5.36 -3.24
CA PHE A 138 -8.82 -4.88 -3.47
C PHE A 138 -8.87 -3.56 -4.25
N HIS A 139 -7.83 -2.73 -4.12
CA HIS A 139 -7.73 -1.48 -4.87
C HIS A 139 -7.28 -1.71 -6.32
N LEU A 140 -6.75 -2.89 -6.65
CA LEU A 140 -6.27 -3.24 -8.01
C LEU A 140 -7.39 -3.84 -8.87
N HIS A 141 -8.53 -3.15 -8.94
CA HIS A 141 -9.76 -3.66 -9.59
C HIS A 141 -9.57 -4.02 -11.08
N GLU A 142 -8.60 -3.40 -11.76
CA GLU A 142 -8.27 -3.70 -13.15
C GLU A 142 -7.69 -5.11 -13.35
N ASP A 143 -7.14 -5.70 -12.28
CA ASP A 143 -6.45 -7.00 -12.32
C ASP A 143 -7.29 -8.11 -11.66
N ARG A 144 -8.60 -7.88 -11.51
CA ARG A 144 -9.52 -8.77 -10.78
C ARG A 144 -9.51 -10.24 -11.22
N GLU A 145 -9.32 -10.51 -12.51
CA GLU A 145 -9.37 -11.87 -13.05
C GLU A 145 -8.22 -12.72 -12.48
N ALA A 146 -7.07 -12.08 -12.19
CA ALA A 146 -5.94 -12.73 -11.53
C ALA A 146 -6.10 -12.79 -10.01
N ILE A 147 -6.80 -11.81 -9.42
CA ILE A 147 -6.90 -11.64 -7.96
C ILE A 147 -8.02 -12.49 -7.35
N ILE A 148 -9.20 -12.55 -7.99
CA ILE A 148 -10.41 -13.21 -7.44
C ILE A 148 -10.17 -14.68 -7.04
N PRO A 149 -9.51 -15.53 -7.86
CA PRO A 149 -9.30 -16.93 -7.50
C PRO A 149 -8.45 -17.10 -6.23
N LEU A 150 -7.56 -16.15 -5.94
CA LEU A 150 -6.70 -16.17 -4.75
C LEU A 150 -7.37 -15.53 -3.53
N LEU A 151 -8.25 -14.56 -3.72
CA LEU A 151 -9.02 -13.92 -2.65
C LEU A 151 -10.10 -14.83 -2.08
N ARG A 152 -10.83 -15.55 -2.94
CA ARG A 152 -12.04 -16.31 -2.52
C ARG A 152 -11.78 -17.29 -1.37
N PRO A 153 -10.68 -18.06 -1.34
CA PRO A 153 -10.38 -18.96 -0.21
C PRO A 153 -9.99 -18.23 1.09
N LEU A 154 -9.57 -16.97 1.02
CA LEU A 154 -9.07 -16.18 2.15
C LEU A 154 -10.17 -15.35 2.83
N MET A 155 -11.30 -15.15 2.16
CA MET A 155 -12.40 -14.33 2.68
C MET A 155 -13.46 -15.19 3.35
N ALA A 156 -14.01 -14.68 4.46
CA ALA A 156 -15.20 -15.27 5.06
C ALA A 156 -16.38 -15.14 4.07
N PRO A 157 -17.33 -16.10 4.04
CA PRO A 157 -18.50 -16.03 3.16
C PRO A 157 -19.31 -14.73 3.31
N THR A 158 -19.31 -14.14 4.51
CA THR A 158 -19.98 -12.87 4.81
C THR A 158 -19.34 -11.66 4.14
N LEU A 159 -18.13 -11.78 3.61
CA LEU A 159 -17.40 -10.74 2.89
C LEU A 159 -17.28 -11.05 1.39
N GLU A 160 -17.81 -12.19 0.91
CA GLU A 160 -17.73 -12.58 -0.50
C GLU A 160 -18.45 -11.58 -1.41
N TRP A 161 -19.56 -10.99 -0.96
CA TRP A 161 -20.25 -9.91 -1.67
C TRP A 161 -19.34 -8.71 -1.96
N MET A 162 -18.32 -8.48 -1.13
CA MET A 162 -17.39 -7.37 -1.34
C MET A 162 -16.60 -7.62 -2.62
N ILE A 163 -16.20 -8.86 -2.94
CA ILE A 163 -15.43 -9.19 -4.14
C ILE A 163 -16.17 -8.69 -5.38
N ASP A 164 -17.47 -8.97 -5.45
CA ASP A 164 -18.32 -8.57 -6.57
C ASP A 164 -18.51 -7.04 -6.64
N ILE A 165 -18.46 -6.31 -5.51
CA ILE A 165 -18.64 -4.85 -5.46
C ILE A 165 -17.33 -4.07 -5.62
N GLY A 166 -16.26 -4.51 -4.98
CA GLY A 166 -14.95 -3.86 -4.95
C GLY A 166 -14.17 -4.01 -6.25
N LEU A 167 -14.40 -5.11 -6.99
CA LEU A 167 -13.67 -5.40 -8.23
C LEU A 167 -14.51 -5.17 -9.50
N SER A 168 -15.76 -4.70 -9.39
CA SER A 168 -16.63 -4.41 -10.55
C SER A 168 -16.40 -3.02 -11.16
N PRO A 169 -16.48 -2.84 -12.50
CA PRO A 169 -16.45 -1.53 -13.16
C PRO A 169 -17.87 -0.99 -13.52
N PRO A 170 -18.13 0.34 -13.57
CA PRO A 170 -17.32 1.48 -13.12
C PRO A 170 -17.95 2.31 -11.97
N ALA A 171 -17.07 3.10 -11.34
CA ALA A 171 -17.23 4.05 -10.23
C ALA A 171 -17.52 3.43 -8.84
N PRO A 172 -16.68 3.69 -7.82
CA PRO A 172 -16.95 3.27 -6.46
C PRO A 172 -18.19 4.03 -5.98
N THR A 173 -19.28 3.29 -5.80
CA THR A 173 -20.47 3.79 -5.11
C THR A 173 -20.07 4.17 -3.67
N SER A 174 -20.96 4.84 -2.94
CA SER A 174 -20.76 5.03 -1.50
C SER A 174 -20.54 3.70 -0.77
N GLU A 175 -21.13 2.62 -1.27
CA GLU A 175 -20.96 1.27 -0.73
C GLU A 175 -19.55 0.73 -0.99
N THR A 176 -18.99 0.91 -2.18
CA THR A 176 -17.61 0.50 -2.48
C THR A 176 -16.60 1.25 -1.58
N ARG A 177 -16.79 2.55 -1.36
CA ARG A 177 -15.94 3.31 -0.43
C ARG A 177 -16.08 2.84 1.02
N SER A 178 -17.29 2.47 1.43
CA SER A 178 -17.53 1.93 2.77
C SER A 178 -16.86 0.56 2.94
N ALA A 179 -16.89 -0.28 1.90
CA ALA A 179 -16.17 -1.55 1.86
C ALA A 179 -14.66 -1.35 1.99
N TYR A 180 -14.06 -0.42 1.23
CA TYR A 180 -12.63 -0.09 1.35
C TYR A 180 -12.27 0.40 2.75
N GLY A 181 -13.06 1.32 3.32
CA GLY A 181 -12.84 1.82 4.68
C GLY A 181 -12.91 0.73 5.74
N LEU A 182 -13.82 -0.24 5.60
CA LEU A 182 -13.91 -1.39 6.49
C LEU A 182 -12.68 -2.31 6.40
N LEU A 183 -12.23 -2.63 5.18
CA LEU A 183 -11.03 -3.45 4.98
C LEU A 183 -9.79 -2.76 5.53
N GLY A 184 -9.64 -1.46 5.29
CA GLY A 184 -8.53 -0.66 5.82
C GLY A 184 -8.54 -0.62 7.35
N ALA A 185 -9.71 -0.40 7.97
CA ALA A 185 -9.85 -0.43 9.42
C ALA A 185 -9.56 -1.82 10.01
N GLN A 186 -10.01 -2.89 9.36
CA GLN A 186 -9.72 -4.27 9.78
C GLN A 186 -8.22 -4.54 9.74
N ALA A 187 -7.55 -4.23 8.64
CA ALA A 187 -6.10 -4.41 8.49
C ALA A 187 -5.31 -3.61 9.53
N LEU A 188 -5.70 -2.36 9.79
CA LEU A 188 -5.05 -1.53 10.81
C LEU A 188 -5.21 -2.14 12.21
N ASN A 189 -6.43 -2.57 12.57
CA ASN A 189 -6.70 -3.17 13.87
C ASN A 189 -5.89 -4.46 14.10
N THR A 190 -5.77 -5.33 13.09
CA THR A 190 -5.02 -6.57 13.22
C THR A 190 -3.50 -6.36 13.27
N ILE A 191 -2.98 -5.26 12.73
CA ILE A 191 -1.57 -4.85 12.86
C ILE A 191 -1.25 -4.29 14.25
N GLU A 192 -2.23 -3.65 14.91
CA GLU A 192 -2.04 -3.00 16.21
C GLU A 192 -2.24 -3.95 17.42
N THR A 193 -2.76 -5.16 17.18
CA THR A 193 -3.04 -6.20 18.20
C THR A 193 -1.92 -7.22 18.29
#